data_AF-A0A060C6N1-F1
#
_entry.id   AF-A0A060C6N1-F1
#
_cell.length_a   1.000
_cell.length_b   1.000
_cell.length_c   1.000
_cell.angle_alpha   90.00
_cell.angle_beta   90.00
_cell.angle_gamma   90.00
#
_symmetry.space_group_name_H-M   'P 1'
#
loop_
_entity.id
_entity.type
_entity.pdbx_description
1 polymer ?
#
loop_
_entity_poly.entity_id
_entity_poly.type
_entity_poly.pdbx_seq_one_letter_code
_entity_poly.pdbx_strand_id
1 'polypeptide(L)' 'FEMYNPSSRIQKAGHGSMVETQDGEMYIAHLMARPLPNTRLNPLGRENSYSKTTLDKRRMA' A
#
# COMPACT_ATOMS: atom_id res chain seq x y z
N PHE A 1 -6.42 -9.48 16.46
CA PHE A 1 -5.27 -9.98 15.68
C PHE A 1 -4.47 -8.78 15.20
N GLU A 2 -3.28 -8.57 15.75
CA GLU A 2 -2.39 -7.49 15.30
C GLU A 2 -1.55 -8.01 14.13
N MET A 3 -1.82 -7.55 12.91
CA MET A 3 -0.99 -7.85 11.74
C MET A 3 0.22 -6.91 11.74
N TYR A 4 1.38 -7.43 12.15
CA TYR A 4 2.66 -6.72 12.14
C TYR A 4 3.72 -7.60 11.48
N ASN A 5 4.43 -7.05 10.50
CA ASN A 5 5.53 -7.74 9.81
C ASN A 5 6.88 -7.04 10.05
N PRO A 6 7.75 -7.55 10.93
CA PRO A 6 9.04 -6.90 11.23
C PRO A 6 10.00 -6.83 10.04
N SER A 7 9.82 -7.67 9.00
CA SER A 7 10.67 -7.62 7.81
C SER A 7 10.30 -6.49 6.84
N SER A 8 9.16 -5.82 7.06
CA SER A 8 8.73 -4.70 6.24
C SER A 8 8.89 -3.37 6.97
N ARG A 9 9.50 -2.39 6.30
CA ARG A 9 9.54 -1.00 6.78
C ARG A 9 8.19 -0.29 6.71
N ILE A 10 7.29 -0.80 5.86
CA ILE A 10 5.94 -0.28 5.64
C ILE A 10 4.92 -1.25 6.23
N GLN A 11 4.07 -0.74 7.12
CA GLN A 11 3.03 -1.52 7.77
C GLN A 11 1.65 -1.07 7.31
N LYS A 12 0.63 -1.90 7.61
CA LYS A 12 -0.79 -1.53 7.46
C LYS A 12 -1.18 -1.08 6.05
N ALA A 13 -0.50 -1.61 5.03
CA ALA A 13 -0.82 -1.33 3.64
C ALA A 13 -2.22 -1.88 3.30
N GLY A 14 -3.13 -1.04 2.81
CA GLY A 14 -4.48 -1.44 2.45
C GLY A 14 -5.43 -0.28 2.20
N HIS A 15 -6.73 -0.57 2.04
CA HIS A 15 -7.74 0.42 1.64
C HIS A 15 -7.39 1.07 0.29
N GLY A 16 -7.00 0.22 -0.67
CA GLY A 16 -6.49 0.67 -1.96
C GLY A 16 -7.59 1.13 -2.92
N SER A 17 -7.26 2.11 -3.76
CA SER A 17 -8.03 2.51 -4.93
C SER A 17 -7.14 2.39 -6.17
N MET A 18 -7.59 1.63 -7.17
CA MET A 18 -6.88 1.46 -8.44
C MET A 18 -7.16 2.66 -9.36
N VAL A 19 -6.13 3.08 -10.10
CA VAL A 19 -6.22 4.14 -11.10
C VAL A 19 -5.34 3.81 -12.30
N GLU A 20 -5.82 4.13 -13.50
CA GLU A 20 -5.06 4.11 -14.74
C GLU A 20 -4.63 5.54 -15.09
N THR A 21 -3.36 5.74 -15.43
CA THR A 21 -2.87 7.04 -15.88
C THR A 21 -3.26 7.30 -17.33
N GLN A 22 -3.06 8.53 -17.81
CA GLN A 22 -3.29 8.90 -19.21
C GLN A 22 -2.45 8.08 -20.20
N ASP A 23 -1.26 7.65 -19.78
CA ASP A 23 -0.36 6.79 -20.57
C ASP A 23 -0.66 5.28 -20.45
N GLY A 24 -1.75 4.89 -19.77
CA GLY A 24 -2.15 3.48 -19.62
C GLY A 24 -1.44 2.69 -18.51
N GLU A 25 -0.71 3.36 -17.62
CA GLU A 25 -0.02 2.72 -16.50
C GLU A 25 -0.94 2.54 -15.31
N MET A 26 -0.90 1.37 -14.67
CA MET A 26 -1.75 1.05 -13.53
C MET A 26 -1.05 1.33 -12.20
N TYR A 27 -1.75 2.04 -11.31
CA TYR A 27 -1.31 2.29 -9.93
C TYR A 27 -2.40 1.96 -8.92
N ILE A 28 -1.99 1.70 -7.68
CA ILE A 28 -2.88 1.60 -6.53
C ILE A 28 -2.45 2.66 -5.53
N ALA A 29 -3.32 3.64 -5.28
CA ALA A 29 -3.20 4.51 -4.11
C ALA A 29 -3.73 3.77 -2.88
N HIS A 30 -3.01 3.78 -1.76
CA HIS A 30 -3.40 3.07 -0.54
C HIS A 30 -2.88 3.76 0.72
N LEU A 31 -3.48 3.41 1.85
CA LEU A 31 -3.00 3.84 3.16
C LEU A 31 -1.84 2.94 3.61
N MET A 32 -0.92 3.49 4.40
CA MET A 32 0.15 2.75 5.05
C MET A 32 0.56 3.41 6.38
N ALA A 33 1.47 2.80 7.14
CA ALA A 33 2.04 3.38 8.35
C ALA A 33 3.55 3.09 8.48
N ARG A 34 4.30 4.05 9.02
CA ARG A 34 5.74 3.95 9.30
C ARG A 34 5.98 3.91 10.81
N PRO A 35 6.22 2.74 11.41
CA PRO A 35 6.48 2.65 12.84
C PRO A 35 7.87 3.21 13.20
N LEU A 36 8.02 3.74 14.42
CA LEU A 36 9.35 4.06 14.95
C LEU A 36 10.19 2.78 15.12
N PRO A 37 11.52 2.84 14.94
CA PRO A 37 12.40 1.68 15.08
C PRO A 37 12.17 0.93 16.39
N ASN A 38 12.07 -0.41 16.31
CA ASN A 38 11.85 -1.30 17.46
C ASN A 38 10.55 -1.05 18.25
N THR A 39 9.57 -0.36 17.66
CA THR A 39 8.25 -0.16 18.26
C THR A 39 7.13 -0.51 17.27
N ARG A 40 5.87 -0.45 17.74
CA ARG A 40 4.67 -0.49 16.88
C ARG A 40 3.96 0.85 16.77
N LEU A 41 4.55 1.92 17.31
CA LEU A 41 3.95 3.24 17.40
C LEU A 41 4.10 3.99 16.08
N ASN A 42 3.01 4.62 15.63
CA ASN A 42 2.93 5.34 14.35
C ASN A 42 2.48 6.79 14.64
N PRO A 43 3.38 7.66 15.15
CA PRO A 43 2.99 9.00 15.60
C PRO A 43 2.44 9.89 14.48
N LEU A 44 2.78 9.58 13.21
CA LEU A 44 2.27 10.27 12.03
C LEU A 44 0.90 9.75 11.54
N GLY A 45 0.31 8.77 12.24
CA GLY A 45 -0.94 8.15 11.82
C GLY A 45 -0.77 7.22 10.62
N ARG A 46 -1.81 7.16 9.76
CA ARG A 46 -1.74 6.49 8.46
C ARG A 46 -1.51 7.54 7.38
N GLU A 47 -0.62 7.24 6.45
CA GLU A 47 -0.22 8.15 5.37
C GLU A 47 -0.63 7.56 4.02
N ASN A 48 -0.72 8.42 3.00
CA ASN A 48 -1.02 8.00 1.63
C ASN A 48 0.25 7.58 0.89
N SER A 49 0.19 6.46 0.18
CA SER A 49 1.24 5.96 -0.71
C SER A 49 0.61 5.47 -2.01
N TYR A 50 1.41 5.33 -3.06
CA TYR A 50 1.01 4.66 -4.29
C TYR A 50 2.02 3.59 -4.69
N SER A 51 1.54 2.53 -5.32
CA SER A 51 2.37 1.44 -5.85
C SER A 51 2.01 1.16 -7.30
N LYS A 52 3.02 0.97 -8.15
CA LYS A 52 2.81 0.52 -9.53
C LYS A 52 2.34 -0.94 -9.52
N THR A 53 1.39 -1.26 -10.38
CA THR A 53 0.86 -2.62 -10.51
C THR A 53 0.72 -3.02 -11.97
N THR A 54 0.49 -4.31 -12.22
CA THR A 54 0.17 -4.84 -13.54
C THR A 54 -1.14 -5.58 -13.45
N LEU A 55 -2.07 -5.26 -14.35
CA LEU A 55 -3.35 -5.94 -14.44
C LEU A 55 -3.26 -7.12 -15.41
N ASP A 56 -3.47 -8.35 -14.93
CA ASP A 56 -3.55 -9.52 -15.80
C ASP A 56 -4.91 -9.56 -16.52
N LYS A 57 -4.93 -9.10 -17.77
CA LYS A 57 -6.14 -8.99 -18.59
C LYS A 57 -6.72 -10.34 -19.02
N ARG A 58 -6.02 -11.47 -18.81
CA ARG A 58 -6.51 -12.82 -19.17
C ARG A 58 -7.66 -13.31 -18.30
N ARG A 59 -7.95 -12.62 -17.18
CA ARG A 59 -9.00 -12.97 -16.22
C ARG A 59 -10.18 -12.00 -16.21
N MET A 60 -10.27 -11.15 -17.23
CA MET A 60 -11.32 -10.12 -17.38
C MET A 60 -12.44 -10.53 -18.35
N ALA A 61 -12.42 -11.79 -18.83
CA ALA A 61 -13.44 -12.40 -19.69
C ALA A 61 -14.19 -13.50 -18.93
#